data_AF-F8UH53-F1
#
_entry.id   AF-F8UH53-F1
#
_cell.length_a   1.000
_cell.length_b   1.000
_cell.length_c   1.000
_cell.angle_alpha   90.00
_cell.angle_beta   90.00
_cell.angle_gamma   90.00
#
_symmetry.space_group_name_H-M   'P 1'
#
loop_
_entity.id
_entity.type
_entity.pdbx_description
1 polymer ?
#
loop_
_entity_poly.entity_id
_entity_poly.type
_entity_poly.pdbx_seq_one_letter_code
_entity_poly.pdbx_strand_id
1 'polypeptide(L)'
;ARISKKLHVTSMKFTSFWEYARAGDPIVVNILRDGVSLIDYGFFDPMQALLGQGRIRPTPEAIWSYFARAPSTIHNSKWHVMQAVVDLYWAVTDSAHAVLMKMGEIPPSPDHMADMLDEKLVKRNLLDKKHANTVREFYKLQKMVIHREIREITGAEYDHYKREAEEFVREMQKLVELE
;
A
#
# COMPACT_ATOMS: atom_id res chain seq x y z
N ALA A 1 9.32 -43.26 20.89
CA ALA A 1 10.27 -43.25 22.02
C ALA A 1 9.51 -43.45 23.33
N ARG A 2 10.07 -44.16 24.33
CA ARG A 2 9.41 -44.40 25.63
C ARG A 2 9.74 -43.23 26.56
N ILE A 3 8.75 -42.46 26.97
CA ILE A 3 8.95 -41.29 27.86
C ILE A 3 9.24 -41.79 29.27
N SER A 4 10.33 -41.31 29.88
CA SER A 4 10.70 -41.64 31.27
C SER A 4 9.67 -41.08 32.25
N LYS A 5 9.25 -41.88 33.24
CA LYS A 5 8.37 -41.44 34.34
C LYS A 5 9.12 -40.69 35.46
N LYS A 6 10.45 -40.59 35.38
CA LYS A 6 11.26 -39.86 36.36
C LYS A 6 11.27 -38.36 36.03
N LEU A 7 11.04 -37.52 37.03
CA LEU A 7 11.18 -36.08 36.89
C LEU A 7 12.66 -35.69 36.91
N HIS A 8 13.08 -34.89 35.92
CA HIS A 8 14.37 -34.22 35.92
C HIS A 8 14.14 -32.74 36.25
N VAL A 9 14.72 -32.26 37.34
CA VAL A 9 14.53 -30.88 37.81
C VAL A 9 15.66 -30.00 37.30
N THR A 10 15.30 -28.92 36.60
CA THR A 10 16.24 -27.89 36.14
C THR A 10 15.80 -26.55 36.73
N SER A 11 16.72 -25.84 37.38
CA SER A 11 16.47 -24.53 37.99
C SER A 11 17.24 -23.42 37.26
N MET A 12 16.61 -22.26 37.10
CA MET A 12 17.25 -21.07 36.50
C MET A 12 16.76 -19.80 37.18
N LYS A 13 17.62 -18.78 37.24
CA LYS A 13 17.23 -17.43 37.68
C LYS A 13 16.31 -16.79 36.65
N PHE A 14 15.28 -16.10 37.12
CA PHE A 14 14.33 -15.38 36.26
C PHE A 14 15.02 -14.39 35.31
N THR A 15 15.99 -13.64 35.81
CA THR A 15 16.78 -12.69 35.02
C THR A 15 17.59 -13.38 33.92
N SER A 16 18.18 -14.54 34.21
CA SER A 16 18.88 -15.36 33.21
C SER A 16 17.92 -15.92 32.15
N PHE A 17 16.72 -16.35 32.54
CA PHE A 17 15.70 -16.80 31.59
C PHE A 17 15.40 -15.69 30.57
N TRP A 18 15.19 -14.46 31.04
CA TRP A 18 14.94 -13.31 30.17
C TRP A 18 16.10 -13.04 29.21
N GLU A 19 17.34 -13.01 29.69
CA GLU A 19 18.52 -12.81 28.85
C GLU A 19 18.61 -13.87 27.74
N TYR A 20 18.38 -15.13 28.11
CA TYR A 20 18.41 -16.25 27.18
C TYR A 20 17.24 -16.23 26.19
N ALA A 21 16.03 -15.85 26.62
CA ALA A 21 14.90 -15.65 25.73
C ALA A 21 15.20 -14.54 24.70
N ARG A 22 15.75 -13.40 25.13
CA ARG A 22 16.15 -12.31 24.22
C ARG A 22 17.24 -12.74 23.25
N ALA A 23 18.19 -13.55 23.70
CA ALA A 23 19.27 -14.09 22.88
C ALA A 23 18.82 -15.24 21.94
N GLY A 24 17.59 -15.74 22.09
CA GLY A 24 17.10 -16.89 21.32
C GLY A 24 17.79 -18.20 21.69
N ASP A 25 18.17 -18.36 22.95
CA ASP A 25 18.83 -19.57 23.45
C ASP A 25 17.97 -20.82 23.16
N PRO A 26 18.53 -21.89 22.56
CA PRO A 26 17.75 -23.07 22.18
C PRO A 26 17.03 -23.76 23.34
N ILE A 27 17.60 -23.74 24.55
CA ILE A 27 17.00 -24.38 25.73
C ILE A 27 15.75 -23.60 26.12
N VAL A 28 15.88 -22.27 26.24
CA VAL A 28 14.74 -21.42 26.61
C VAL A 28 13.66 -21.44 25.53
N VAL A 29 14.04 -21.43 24.25
CA VAL A 29 13.08 -21.55 23.14
C VAL A 29 12.31 -22.86 23.22
N ASN A 30 12.96 -23.99 23.49
CA ASN A 30 12.27 -25.27 23.63
C ASN A 30 11.36 -25.30 24.86
N ILE A 31 11.79 -24.71 25.98
CA ILE A 31 10.93 -24.56 27.16
C ILE A 31 9.70 -23.74 26.80
N LEU A 32 9.84 -22.62 26.08
CA LEU A 32 8.70 -21.80 25.68
C LEU A 32 7.80 -22.49 24.64
N ARG A 33 8.36 -23.36 23.78
CA ARG A 33 7.59 -24.03 22.73
C ARG A 33 6.74 -25.18 23.29
N ASP A 34 7.34 -26.02 24.11
CA ASP A 34 6.74 -27.28 24.56
C ASP A 34 6.34 -27.26 26.05
N GLY A 35 6.77 -26.24 26.79
CA GLY A 35 6.53 -26.13 28.22
C GLY A 35 5.08 -25.77 28.55
N VAL A 36 4.59 -26.38 29.62
CA VAL A 36 3.29 -26.08 30.23
C VAL A 36 3.56 -25.49 31.61
N SER A 37 3.03 -24.29 31.85
CA SER A 37 3.11 -23.62 33.16
C SER A 37 2.22 -24.35 34.17
N LEU A 38 2.79 -24.75 35.31
CA LEU A 38 2.01 -25.28 36.45
C LEU A 38 1.57 -24.14 37.38
N ILE A 39 2.44 -23.15 37.55
CA ILE A 39 2.19 -21.91 38.31
C ILE A 39 2.87 -20.80 37.50
N ASP A 40 2.08 -19.88 36.95
CA ASP A 40 2.57 -18.67 36.29
C ASP A 40 1.84 -17.45 36.86
N TYR A 41 2.61 -16.40 37.16
CA TYR A 41 2.10 -15.10 37.60
C TYR A 41 2.11 -14.06 36.46
N GLY A 42 2.08 -14.52 35.21
CA GLY A 42 2.04 -13.67 34.02
C GLY A 42 3.42 -13.38 33.41
N PHE A 43 4.40 -14.26 33.63
CA PHE A 43 5.71 -14.17 32.97
C PHE A 43 5.81 -15.12 31.78
N PHE A 44 5.34 -16.35 31.95
CA PHE A 44 5.59 -17.44 31.02
C PHE A 44 4.69 -17.36 29.79
N ASP A 45 3.37 -17.28 30.00
CA ASP A 45 2.39 -17.29 28.90
C ASP A 45 2.61 -16.11 27.92
N PRO A 46 2.90 -14.86 28.38
CA PRO A 46 3.22 -13.77 27.46
C PRO A 46 4.47 -14.04 26.63
N MET A 47 5.50 -14.69 27.17
CA MET A 47 6.69 -15.05 26.39
C MET A 47 6.39 -16.14 25.37
N GLN A 48 5.54 -17.12 25.69
CA GLN A 48 5.07 -18.10 24.70
C GLN A 48 4.32 -17.41 23.56
N ALA A 49 3.47 -16.42 23.88
CA ALA A 49 2.80 -15.61 22.86
C ALA A 49 3.81 -14.82 22.00
N LEU A 50 4.85 -14.23 22.60
CA LEU A 50 5.93 -13.56 21.87
C LEU A 50 6.69 -14.52 20.95
N LEU A 51 6.97 -15.75 21.39
CA LEU A 51 7.57 -16.79 20.56
C LEU A 51 6.67 -17.13 19.37
N GLY A 52 5.39 -17.41 19.62
CA GLY A 52 4.41 -17.75 18.58
C GLY A 52 4.18 -16.62 17.56
N GLN A 53 4.29 -15.36 17.98
CA GLN A 53 4.27 -14.20 17.08
C GLN A 53 5.58 -14.00 16.29
N GLY A 54 6.61 -14.80 16.57
CA GLY A 54 7.93 -14.67 15.96
C GLY A 54 8.70 -13.43 16.44
N ARG A 55 8.43 -12.95 17.67
CA ARG A 55 9.12 -11.79 18.27
C ARG A 55 10.44 -12.16 18.96
N ILE A 56 10.64 -13.44 19.28
CA ILE A 56 11.91 -13.98 19.78
C ILE A 56 12.76 -14.44 18.59
N ARG A 57 13.96 -13.88 18.42
CA ARG A 57 14.84 -14.14 17.27
C ARG A 57 16.09 -14.91 17.73
N PRO A 58 16.72 -15.75 16.88
CA PRO A 58 16.37 -16.06 15.49
C PRO A 58 15.57 -17.37 15.36
N THR A 59 14.37 -17.44 15.95
CA THR A 59 13.57 -18.68 15.94
C THR A 59 12.91 -18.96 14.58
N PRO A 60 12.57 -20.23 14.27
CA PRO A 60 11.78 -20.57 13.08
C PRO A 60 10.49 -19.76 12.94
N GLU A 61 9.79 -19.50 14.06
CA GLU A 61 8.59 -18.69 14.14
C GLU A 61 8.88 -17.25 13.65
N ALA A 62 9.99 -16.66 14.09
CA ALA A 62 10.44 -15.36 13.60
C ALA A 62 10.76 -15.41 12.10
N ILE A 63 11.50 -16.41 11.63
CA ILE A 63 11.85 -16.55 10.21
C ILE A 63 10.59 -16.60 9.34
N TRP A 64 9.61 -17.42 9.69
CA TRP A 64 8.36 -17.53 8.95
C TRP A 64 7.50 -16.27 9.06
N SER A 65 7.47 -15.59 10.20
CA SER A 65 6.81 -14.29 10.37
C SER A 65 7.42 -13.20 9.47
N TYR A 66 8.74 -13.22 9.26
CA TYR A 66 9.41 -12.36 8.28
C TYR A 66 9.11 -12.78 6.84
N PHE A 67 9.22 -14.06 6.53
CA PHE A 67 9.01 -14.55 5.16
C PHE A 67 7.57 -14.38 4.68
N ALA A 68 6.58 -14.61 5.55
CA ALA A 68 5.16 -14.44 5.24
C ALA A 68 4.81 -13.00 4.82
N ARG A 69 5.60 -11.99 5.22
CA ARG A 69 5.42 -10.61 4.78
C ARG A 69 5.86 -10.38 3.33
N ALA A 70 6.86 -11.12 2.83
CA ALA A 70 7.44 -10.84 1.52
C ALA A 70 6.40 -10.92 0.36
N PRO A 71 5.54 -11.96 0.27
CA PRO A 71 4.49 -12.00 -0.75
C PRO A 71 3.50 -10.84 -0.63
N SER A 72 3.12 -10.47 0.59
CA SER A 72 2.19 -9.34 0.81
C SER A 72 2.81 -8.01 0.36
N THR A 73 4.11 -7.80 0.61
CA THR A 73 4.83 -6.60 0.17
C THR A 73 4.93 -6.53 -1.35
N ILE A 74 5.14 -7.66 -2.03
CA ILE A 74 5.11 -7.75 -3.50
C ILE A 74 3.71 -7.42 -4.03
N HIS A 75 2.65 -7.92 -3.38
CA HIS A 75 1.28 -7.58 -3.78
C HIS A 75 0.99 -6.09 -3.59
N ASN A 76 1.45 -5.50 -2.48
CA ASN A 76 1.28 -4.07 -2.21
C ASN A 76 1.96 -3.19 -3.27
N SER A 77 3.11 -3.61 -3.82
CA SER A 77 3.77 -2.83 -4.87
C SER A 77 2.89 -2.67 -6.12
N LYS A 78 2.16 -3.72 -6.52
CA LYS A 78 1.19 -3.66 -7.63
C LYS A 78 0.05 -2.71 -7.32
N TRP A 79 -0.46 -2.76 -6.09
CA TRP A 79 -1.50 -1.84 -5.64
C TRP A 79 -1.03 -0.38 -5.65
N HIS A 80 0.22 -0.12 -5.27
CA HIS A 80 0.79 1.23 -5.34
C HIS A 80 0.86 1.77 -6.77
N VAL A 81 1.15 0.93 -7.77
CA VAL A 81 1.09 1.35 -9.19
C VAL A 81 -0.34 1.74 -9.59
N MET A 82 -1.34 0.96 -9.18
CA MET A 82 -2.74 1.31 -9.45
C MET A 82 -3.15 2.63 -8.76
N GLN A 83 -2.71 2.85 -7.52
CA GLN A 83 -2.94 4.12 -6.83
C GLN A 83 -2.25 5.30 -7.53
N ALA A 84 -1.02 5.12 -8.00
CA ALA A 84 -0.32 6.14 -8.76
C ALA A 84 -1.09 6.55 -10.03
N VAL A 85 -1.77 5.61 -10.71
CA VAL A 85 -2.65 5.95 -11.84
C VAL A 85 -3.88 6.77 -11.42
N VAL A 86 -4.46 6.50 -10.24
CA VAL A 86 -5.54 7.32 -9.69
C VAL A 86 -5.04 8.74 -9.37
N ASP A 87 -3.81 8.88 -8.88
CA ASP A 87 -3.20 10.20 -8.65
C ASP A 87 -3.02 10.99 -9.97
N LEU A 88 -2.68 10.30 -11.07
CA LEU A 88 -2.63 10.94 -12.40
C LEU A 88 -4.01 11.45 -12.86
N TYR A 89 -5.09 10.72 -12.59
CA TYR A 89 -6.45 11.19 -12.84
C TYR A 89 -6.76 12.48 -12.07
N TRP A 90 -6.36 12.56 -10.80
CA TRP A 90 -6.55 13.77 -9.99
C TRP A 90 -5.73 14.94 -10.53
N ALA A 91 -4.48 14.72 -10.94
CA ALA A 91 -3.67 15.77 -11.55
C ALA A 91 -4.31 16.35 -12.84
N VAL A 92 -4.87 15.49 -13.69
CA VAL A 92 -5.62 15.91 -14.89
C VAL A 92 -6.89 16.67 -14.51
N THR A 93 -7.65 16.16 -13.54
CA THR A 93 -8.91 16.76 -13.08
C THR A 93 -8.69 18.14 -12.45
N ASP A 94 -7.73 18.26 -11.55
CA ASP A 94 -7.45 19.49 -10.80
C ASP A 94 -6.90 20.59 -11.71
N SER A 95 -6.04 20.22 -12.67
CA SER A 95 -5.51 21.18 -13.66
C SER A 95 -6.59 21.69 -14.61
N ALA A 96 -7.52 20.83 -15.04
CA ALA A 96 -8.69 21.24 -15.81
C ALA A 96 -9.62 22.17 -15.02
N HIS A 97 -9.89 21.84 -13.76
CA HIS A 97 -10.66 22.70 -12.86
C HIS A 97 -10.03 24.08 -12.70
N ALA A 98 -8.70 24.15 -12.54
CA ALA A 98 -7.98 25.41 -12.44
C ALA A 98 -8.18 26.31 -13.68
N VAL A 99 -8.09 25.74 -14.88
CA VAL A 99 -8.33 26.49 -16.14
C VAL A 99 -9.77 26.97 -16.24
N LEU A 100 -10.74 26.12 -15.92
CA LEU A 100 -12.16 26.51 -15.95
C LEU A 100 -12.44 27.67 -14.98
N MET A 101 -11.89 27.61 -13.75
CA MET A 101 -12.00 28.69 -12.78
C MET A 101 -11.34 29.99 -13.26
N LYS A 102 -10.17 29.90 -13.89
CA LYS A 102 -9.48 31.06 -14.51
C LYS A 102 -10.34 31.73 -15.58
N MET A 103 -11.17 30.98 -16.30
CA MET A 103 -12.12 31.51 -17.28
C MET A 103 -13.43 32.04 -16.66
N GLY A 104 -13.56 32.03 -15.34
CA GLY A 104 -14.78 32.45 -14.62
C GLY A 104 -15.90 31.41 -14.64
N GLU A 105 -15.61 30.17 -15.04
CA GLU A 105 -16.58 29.09 -15.06
C GLU A 105 -16.56 28.32 -13.73
N ILE A 106 -17.72 27.80 -13.31
CA ILE A 106 -17.80 26.92 -12.14
C ILE A 106 -17.43 25.50 -12.61
N PRO A 107 -16.39 24.87 -12.03
CA PRO A 107 -15.98 23.54 -12.47
C PRO A 107 -17.08 22.50 -12.25
N PRO A 108 -17.33 21.62 -13.23
CA PRO A 108 -18.38 20.63 -13.13
C PRO A 108 -17.88 19.40 -12.35
N SER A 109 -18.78 18.47 -12.11
CA SER A 109 -18.39 17.13 -11.67
C SER A 109 -17.52 16.43 -12.73
N PRO A 110 -16.63 15.50 -12.32
CA PRO A 110 -15.64 14.92 -13.25
C PRO A 110 -16.22 14.19 -14.47
N ASP A 111 -17.43 13.64 -14.37
CA ASP A 111 -18.17 13.02 -15.47
C ASP A 111 -18.54 13.99 -16.59
N HIS A 112 -18.78 15.26 -16.26
CA HIS A 112 -19.13 16.32 -17.21
C HIS A 112 -17.94 17.22 -17.58
N MET A 113 -16.76 16.99 -17.00
CA MET A 113 -15.58 17.82 -17.21
C MET A 113 -15.12 17.84 -18.66
N ALA A 114 -15.06 16.69 -19.32
CA ALA A 114 -14.61 16.61 -20.69
C ALA A 114 -15.51 17.40 -21.66
N ASP A 115 -16.83 17.33 -21.45
CA ASP A 115 -17.79 18.05 -22.30
C ASP A 115 -17.71 19.56 -22.07
N MET A 116 -17.46 19.98 -20.84
CA MET A 116 -17.25 21.39 -20.50
C MET A 116 -15.94 21.93 -21.08
N LEU A 117 -14.85 21.15 -21.06
CA LEU A 117 -13.60 21.52 -21.74
C LEU A 117 -13.80 21.62 -23.26
N ASP A 118 -14.54 20.68 -23.85
CA ASP A 118 -14.88 20.71 -25.27
C ASP A 118 -15.64 22.00 -25.62
N GLU A 119 -16.64 22.36 -24.82
CA GLU A 119 -17.45 23.55 -25.06
C GLU A 119 -16.69 24.87 -24.85
N LYS A 120 -15.91 24.97 -23.77
CA LYS A 120 -15.32 26.24 -23.33
C LYS A 120 -13.94 26.51 -23.93
N LEU A 121 -13.15 25.46 -24.19
CA LEU A 121 -11.78 25.59 -24.68
C LEU A 121 -11.62 25.10 -26.11
N VAL A 122 -12.12 23.89 -26.43
CA VAL A 122 -11.88 23.28 -27.75
C VAL A 122 -12.66 24.00 -28.85
N LYS A 123 -13.94 24.30 -28.65
CA LYS A 123 -14.73 25.10 -29.62
C LYS A 123 -14.17 26.51 -29.84
N ARG A 124 -13.45 27.05 -28.84
CA ARG A 124 -12.77 28.35 -28.92
C ARG A 124 -11.35 28.25 -29.47
N ASN A 125 -10.92 27.05 -29.87
CA ASN A 125 -9.60 26.74 -30.40
C ASN A 125 -8.45 27.09 -29.44
N LEU A 126 -8.72 27.07 -28.13
CA LEU A 126 -7.74 27.30 -27.06
C LEU A 126 -7.06 26.00 -26.61
N LEU A 127 -7.68 24.86 -26.92
CA LEU A 127 -7.21 23.53 -26.54
C LEU A 127 -7.53 22.54 -27.66
N ASP A 128 -6.61 21.61 -27.94
CA ASP A 128 -6.86 20.52 -28.87
C ASP A 128 -7.87 19.51 -28.30
N LYS A 129 -8.74 18.98 -29.16
CA LYS A 129 -9.74 17.96 -28.81
C LYS A 129 -9.14 16.72 -28.14
N LYS A 130 -7.88 16.38 -28.43
CA LYS A 130 -7.16 15.27 -27.78
C LYS A 130 -7.19 15.39 -26.25
N HIS A 131 -7.12 16.61 -25.71
CA HIS A 131 -7.08 16.83 -24.27
C HIS A 131 -8.42 16.57 -23.60
N ALA A 132 -9.55 16.89 -24.25
CA ALA A 132 -10.86 16.51 -23.74
C ALA A 132 -11.04 14.98 -23.71
N ASN A 133 -10.46 14.26 -24.70
CA ASN A 133 -10.44 12.80 -24.68
C ASN A 133 -9.57 12.26 -23.54
N THR A 134 -8.41 12.86 -23.27
CA THR A 134 -7.56 12.50 -22.11
C THR A 134 -8.37 12.54 -20.82
N VAL A 135 -9.15 13.59 -20.57
CA VAL A 135 -10.01 13.67 -19.37
C VAL A 135 -11.03 12.52 -19.31
N ARG A 136 -11.68 12.18 -20.43
CA ARG A 136 -12.62 11.04 -20.48
C ARG A 136 -11.94 9.72 -20.18
N GLU A 137 -10.74 9.52 -20.72
CA GLU A 137 -9.95 8.29 -20.53
C GLU A 137 -9.55 8.13 -19.07
N PHE A 138 -9.01 9.19 -18.44
CA PHE A 138 -8.65 9.16 -17.03
C PHE A 138 -9.86 8.95 -16.11
N TYR A 139 -11.01 9.56 -16.42
CA TYR A 139 -12.24 9.32 -15.67
C TYR A 139 -12.69 7.85 -15.75
N LYS A 140 -12.68 7.28 -16.96
CA LYS A 140 -13.01 5.86 -17.16
C LYS A 140 -12.02 4.95 -16.43
N LEU A 141 -10.72 5.24 -16.55
CA LEU A 141 -9.65 4.48 -15.91
C LEU A 141 -9.83 4.46 -14.39
N GLN A 142 -10.11 5.62 -13.78
CA GLN A 142 -10.38 5.71 -12.34
C GLN A 142 -11.61 4.89 -11.92
N LYS A 143 -12.71 4.93 -12.69
CA LYS A 143 -13.90 4.12 -12.42
C LYS A 143 -13.58 2.62 -12.47
N MET A 144 -12.84 2.19 -13.48
CA MET A 144 -12.43 0.79 -13.63
C MET A 144 -11.54 0.33 -12.46
N VAL A 145 -10.67 1.20 -11.94
CA VAL A 145 -9.87 0.91 -10.74
C VAL A 145 -10.75 0.79 -9.49
N ILE A 146 -11.67 1.74 -9.26
CA ILE A 146 -12.56 1.73 -8.09
C ILE A 146 -13.50 0.52 -8.10
N HIS A 147 -14.08 0.19 -9.25
CA HIS A 147 -14.97 -0.96 -9.40
C HIS A 147 -14.22 -2.30 -9.46
N ARG A 148 -12.89 -2.29 -9.33
CA ARG A 148 -12.02 -3.49 -9.39
C ARG A 148 -12.14 -4.26 -10.71
N GLU A 149 -12.46 -3.57 -11.79
CA GLU A 149 -12.47 -4.11 -13.15
C GLU A 149 -11.03 -4.32 -13.64
N ILE A 150 -10.13 -3.41 -13.25
CA ILE A 150 -8.69 -3.56 -13.47
C ILE A 150 -8.05 -4.20 -12.24
N ARG A 151 -7.37 -5.33 -12.46
CA ARG A 151 -6.69 -6.08 -11.40
C ARG A 151 -5.22 -5.70 -11.23
N GLU A 152 -4.60 -5.24 -12.31
CA GLU A 152 -3.18 -4.90 -12.35
C GLU A 152 -2.95 -3.90 -13.48
N ILE A 153 -2.05 -2.95 -13.25
CA ILE A 153 -1.53 -2.03 -14.26
C ILE A 153 -0.03 -2.30 -14.35
N THR A 154 0.46 -2.54 -15.56
CA THR A 154 1.87 -2.75 -15.83
C THR A 154 2.65 -1.44 -15.72
N GLY A 155 3.97 -1.52 -15.48
CA GLY A 155 4.82 -0.33 -15.47
C GLY A 155 4.80 0.43 -16.81
N ALA A 156 4.70 -0.28 -17.94
CA ALA A 156 4.63 0.33 -19.25
C ALA A 156 3.32 1.11 -19.48
N GLU A 157 2.18 0.58 -19.02
CA GLU A 157 0.90 1.28 -19.03
C GLU A 157 0.93 2.52 -18.12
N TYR A 158 1.49 2.38 -16.91
CA TYR A 158 1.69 3.52 -16.02
C TYR A 158 2.53 4.63 -16.68
N ASP A 159 3.67 4.27 -17.29
CA ASP A 159 4.53 5.25 -17.97
C ASP A 159 3.82 5.92 -19.16
N HIS A 160 2.93 5.19 -19.84
CA HIS A 160 2.09 5.77 -20.89
C HIS A 160 1.10 6.79 -20.33
N TYR A 161 0.30 6.41 -19.32
CA TYR A 161 -0.64 7.33 -18.68
C TYR A 161 0.07 8.54 -18.07
N LYS A 162 1.23 8.32 -17.44
CA LYS A 162 2.04 9.40 -16.88
C LYS A 162 2.41 10.44 -17.93
N ARG A 163 2.88 10.01 -19.11
CA ARG A 163 3.22 10.94 -20.20
C ARG A 163 2.01 11.76 -20.66
N GLU A 164 0.84 11.14 -20.80
CA GLU A 164 -0.38 11.81 -21.22
C GLU A 164 -0.88 12.81 -20.18
N ALA A 165 -0.87 12.43 -18.89
CA ALA A 165 -1.21 13.33 -17.79
C ALA A 165 -0.26 14.52 -17.71
N GLU A 166 1.06 14.29 -17.80
CA GLU A 166 2.06 15.36 -17.78
C GLU A 166 1.93 16.30 -18.99
N GLU A 167 1.62 15.76 -20.18
CA GLU A 167 1.34 16.59 -21.36
C GLU A 167 0.10 17.45 -21.16
N PHE A 168 -0.99 16.86 -20.67
CA PHE A 168 -2.22 17.58 -20.38
C PHE A 168 -1.99 18.71 -19.35
N VAL A 169 -1.33 18.41 -18.22
CA VAL A 169 -1.06 19.40 -17.17
C VAL A 169 -0.19 20.54 -17.69
N ARG A 170 0.81 20.26 -18.56
CA ARG A 170 1.62 21.31 -19.20
C ARG A 170 0.78 22.24 -20.08
N GLU A 171 -0.17 21.72 -20.85
CA GLU A 171 -1.05 22.56 -21.65
C GLU A 171 -2.01 23.38 -20.78
N MET A 172 -2.56 22.79 -19.71
CA MET A 172 -3.38 23.53 -18.73
C MET A 172 -2.58 24.65 -18.06
N GLN A 173 -1.32 24.38 -17.69
CA GLN A 173 -0.45 25.38 -17.07
C GLN A 173 -0.28 26.61 -17.96
N LYS A 174 -0.03 26.43 -19.26
CA LYS A 174 0.05 27.55 -20.22
C LYS A 174 -1.23 28.39 -20.23
N LEU A 175 -2.40 27.75 -20.16
CA LEU A 175 -3.70 28.43 -20.13
C LEU A 175 -3.94 29.19 -18.83
N VAL A 176 -3.46 28.69 -17.70
CA VAL A 176 -3.55 29.38 -16.40
C VAL A 176 -2.63 30.61 -16.37
N GLU A 177 -1.43 30.48 -16.92
CA GLU A 177 -0.39 31.52 -16.94
C GLU A 177 -0.63 32.62 -17.99
N LEU A 178 -1.50 32.40 -18.97
CA LEU A 178 -1.90 33.43 -19.93
C LEU A 178 -2.62 34.59 -19.21
N GLU A 179 -2.12 35.81 -19.45
CA GLU A 179 -2.65 37.08 -18.92
C GLU A 179 -3.95 37.49 -19.62
#